data_AF-A0A5N6KCB9-F1
#
_entry.id   AF-A0A5N6KCB9-F1
#
_cell.length_a   1.000
_cell.length_b   1.000
_cell.length_c   1.000
_cell.angle_alpha   90.00
_cell.angle_beta   90.00
_cell.angle_gamma   90.00
#
_symmetry.space_group_name_H-M   'P 1'
#
loop_
_entity.id
_entity.type
_entity.pdbx_description
1 polymer ?
#
loop_
_entity_poly.entity_id
_entity_poly.type
_entity_poly.pdbx_seq_one_letter_code
_entity_poly.pdbx_strand_id
1 'polypeptide(L)'
;MFGFDIVVTETTTVELEVDPAVAGTYYSDSDEEYGTDTTRTFHENKDDKYMLPFDKFEGERLDHQHELLKATLDDKIYLAPIKPDEIKHILDIGTGNGKWAADFAAEYPNTEVIGTDLSLPERQSVPENCKFVIADAEEPWDFPHKFDFVHLRDLMMCFSDQKEVFKSAFDALEPGGYCQILDAKLPLDAIDDSVNGTAVAKWFEACVQAGEAGGRPWTNIPKYMEWMEDIGFEEVTETVYHNPINDWAIGAKEKKVGTMMQKDMKLFLYSTKRILIEGLKWSEAEVDELLLETKKSGKDRNVHAYIPIYVVWGRKPQASE
;
A
#
# COMPACT_ATOMS: atom_id res chain seq x y z
N MET A 1 -3.88 27.47 -33.97
CA MET A 1 -4.20 26.04 -34.18
C MET A 1 -2.86 25.31 -34.24
N PHE A 2 -2.34 24.95 -33.07
CA PHE A 2 -1.16 24.09 -32.93
C PHE A 2 -1.54 23.06 -31.87
N GLY A 3 -1.26 21.80 -32.20
CA GLY A 3 -1.92 20.62 -31.67
C GLY A 3 -1.74 20.44 -30.17
N PHE A 4 -2.83 20.05 -29.52
CA PHE A 4 -2.75 19.34 -28.25
C PHE A 4 -2.08 18.01 -28.55
N ASP A 5 -0.82 17.89 -28.15
CA ASP A 5 -0.10 16.63 -28.19
C ASP A 5 -0.87 15.60 -27.36
N ILE A 6 -0.93 14.39 -27.91
CA ILE A 6 -1.61 13.24 -27.34
C ILE A 6 -1.00 12.97 -25.96
N VAL A 7 -1.78 13.12 -24.89
CA VAL A 7 -1.42 12.61 -23.56
C VAL A 7 -1.42 11.08 -23.70
N VAL A 8 -0.23 10.49 -23.76
CA VAL A 8 -0.08 9.04 -23.72
C VAL A 8 -0.34 8.61 -22.28
N THR A 9 -1.51 8.04 -22.05
CA THR A 9 -1.86 7.32 -20.83
C THR A 9 -1.27 5.91 -20.95
N GLU A 10 -0.19 5.64 -20.23
CA GLU A 10 0.48 4.33 -20.29
C GLU A 10 0.16 3.50 -19.04
N THR A 11 -0.46 2.34 -19.25
CA THR A 11 -0.53 1.28 -18.26
C THR A 11 0.55 0.26 -18.58
N THR A 12 1.48 0.03 -17.67
CA THR A 12 2.48 -1.04 -17.78
C THR A 12 2.16 -2.17 -16.82
N THR A 13 2.27 -3.42 -17.28
CA THR A 13 2.01 -4.62 -16.47
C THR A 13 3.20 -5.57 -16.50
N VAL A 14 3.54 -6.16 -15.35
CA VAL A 14 4.60 -7.19 -15.23
C VAL A 14 3.96 -8.57 -15.12
N GLU A 15 4.19 -9.45 -16.10
CA GLU A 15 3.62 -10.80 -16.12
C GLU A 15 4.42 -11.80 -15.25
N LEU A 16 3.74 -12.83 -14.74
CA LEU A 16 4.32 -13.90 -13.91
C LEU A 16 4.23 -15.25 -14.62
N GLU A 17 5.20 -16.13 -14.35
CA GLU A 17 5.22 -17.52 -14.82
C GLU A 17 5.50 -18.47 -13.65
N VAL A 18 4.97 -19.70 -13.69
CA VAL A 18 5.16 -20.72 -12.65
C VAL A 18 6.56 -21.33 -12.71
N ASP A 19 7.23 -21.49 -11.56
CA ASP A 19 8.45 -22.27 -11.47
C ASP A 19 8.17 -23.78 -11.28
N PRO A 20 8.41 -24.62 -12.29
CA PRO A 20 8.18 -26.06 -12.19
C PRO A 20 9.08 -26.75 -11.16
N ALA A 21 10.18 -26.12 -10.71
CA ALA A 21 11.09 -26.71 -9.73
C ALA A 21 10.52 -26.73 -8.31
N VAL A 22 9.55 -25.85 -8.01
CA VAL A 22 8.92 -25.74 -6.68
C VAL A 22 7.42 -26.08 -6.70
N ALA A 23 6.85 -26.33 -7.87
CA ALA A 23 5.50 -26.83 -8.03
C ALA A 23 5.26 -28.11 -7.21
N GLY A 24 4.07 -28.26 -6.63
CA GLY A 24 3.75 -29.41 -5.77
C GLY A 24 4.35 -29.37 -4.36
N THR A 25 4.99 -28.27 -3.95
CA THR A 25 5.60 -28.12 -2.61
C THR A 25 4.99 -26.97 -1.82
N TYR A 26 5.42 -26.79 -0.57
CA TYR A 26 5.02 -25.66 0.28
C TYR A 26 6.21 -24.74 0.52
N TYR A 27 5.95 -23.43 0.64
CA TYR A 27 6.92 -22.47 1.14
C TYR A 27 7.41 -22.90 2.53
N SER A 28 8.73 -23.10 2.65
CA SER A 28 9.37 -23.46 3.92
C SER A 28 9.58 -22.20 4.75
N ASP A 29 8.95 -22.15 5.91
CA ASP A 29 9.02 -21.04 6.85
C ASP A 29 9.64 -21.57 8.15
N SER A 30 10.57 -20.84 8.78
CA SER A 30 11.01 -21.18 10.12
C SER A 30 9.96 -20.70 11.13
N ASP A 31 9.31 -21.63 11.84
CA ASP A 31 8.30 -21.31 12.86
C ASP A 31 8.83 -20.41 14.01
N GLU A 32 10.16 -20.27 14.13
CA GLU A 32 10.84 -19.48 15.16
C GLU A 32 10.82 -17.95 14.94
N GLU A 33 10.48 -17.46 13.74
CA GLU A 33 10.68 -16.04 13.41
C GLU A 33 9.65 -15.07 14.01
N TYR A 34 8.53 -15.57 14.55
CA TYR A 34 7.32 -14.75 14.74
C TYR A 34 6.82 -14.61 16.18
N GLY A 35 7.48 -15.25 17.15
CA GLY A 35 7.03 -15.26 18.54
C GLY A 35 5.66 -15.94 18.74
N THR A 36 5.28 -16.18 19.99
CA THR A 36 3.96 -16.74 20.34
C THR A 36 2.96 -15.66 20.76
N ASP A 37 3.42 -14.41 20.90
CA ASP A 37 2.57 -13.30 21.28
C ASP A 37 1.86 -12.74 20.05
N THR A 38 0.54 -12.94 20.00
CA THR A 38 -0.33 -12.43 18.93
C THR A 38 -1.21 -11.29 19.44
N THR A 39 -0.95 -10.80 20.66
CA THR A 39 -1.68 -9.69 21.25
C THR A 39 -1.42 -8.44 20.44
N ARG A 40 -2.50 -7.87 19.88
CA ARG A 40 -2.44 -6.66 19.08
C ARG A 40 -3.03 -5.49 19.85
N THR A 41 -2.39 -4.33 19.76
CA THR A 41 -2.90 -3.08 20.35
C THR A 41 -3.54 -2.24 19.26
N PHE A 42 -4.81 -1.90 19.44
CA PHE A 42 -5.59 -1.09 18.50
C PHE A 42 -5.99 0.23 19.14
N HIS A 43 -6.36 1.20 18.31
CA HIS A 43 -6.96 2.43 18.82
C HIS A 43 -8.32 2.10 19.49
N GLU A 44 -8.51 2.59 20.73
CA GLU A 44 -9.64 2.23 21.60
C GLU A 44 -10.86 3.15 21.45
N ASN A 45 -10.72 4.28 20.76
CA ASN A 45 -11.80 5.24 20.63
C ASN A 45 -12.76 4.81 19.52
N LYS A 46 -14.08 4.89 19.79
CA LYS A 46 -15.11 4.42 18.86
C LYS A 46 -15.23 5.26 17.59
N ASP A 47 -14.65 6.46 17.61
CA ASP A 47 -14.55 7.36 16.46
C ASP A 47 -13.29 7.08 15.62
N ASP A 48 -12.45 6.12 16.02
CA ASP A 48 -11.21 5.82 15.32
C ASP A 48 -11.53 5.17 13.96
N LYS A 49 -11.23 5.94 12.92
CA LYS A 49 -11.42 5.59 11.52
C LYS A 49 -10.56 4.41 11.05
N TYR A 50 -9.54 4.04 11.83
CA TYR A 50 -8.51 3.07 11.46
C TYR A 50 -8.58 1.80 12.31
N MET A 51 -8.73 0.66 11.63
CA MET A 51 -9.07 -0.63 12.25
C MET A 51 -7.87 -1.56 12.43
N LEU A 52 -6.67 -1.13 12.01
CA LEU A 52 -5.44 -1.89 12.16
C LEU A 52 -4.73 -1.57 13.49
N PRO A 53 -3.89 -2.49 13.97
CA PRO A 53 -3.10 -2.25 15.17
C PRO A 53 -1.98 -1.25 14.93
N PHE A 54 -1.45 -0.67 16.01
CA PHE A 54 -0.31 0.26 15.98
C PHE A 54 0.85 -0.17 16.91
N ASP A 55 0.82 -1.42 17.37
CA ASP A 55 1.87 -1.99 18.24
C ASP A 55 3.22 -2.17 17.52
N LYS A 56 4.24 -2.52 18.32
CA LYS A 56 5.61 -2.80 17.82
C LYS A 56 5.64 -3.84 16.70
N PHE A 57 4.77 -4.85 16.74
CA PHE A 57 4.71 -5.88 15.70
C PHE A 57 4.21 -5.29 14.38
N GLU A 58 3.26 -4.36 14.43
CA GLU A 58 2.85 -3.61 13.23
C GLU A 58 3.98 -2.71 12.73
N GLY A 59 4.67 -2.02 13.63
CA GLY A 59 5.83 -1.20 13.26
C GLY A 59 6.91 -1.99 12.53
N GLU A 60 7.23 -3.20 13.01
CA GLU A 60 8.18 -4.13 12.36
C GLU A 60 7.64 -4.67 11.03
N ARG A 61 6.33 -4.95 10.95
CA ARG A 61 5.68 -5.34 9.69
C ARG A 61 5.79 -4.22 8.66
N LEU A 62 5.50 -2.96 9.02
CA LEU A 62 5.58 -1.81 8.12
C LEU A 62 7.00 -1.52 7.64
N ASP A 63 8.02 -1.72 8.49
CA ASP A 63 9.42 -1.65 8.07
C ASP A 63 9.76 -2.74 7.04
N HIS A 64 9.29 -3.98 7.25
CA HIS A 64 9.45 -5.07 6.29
C HIS A 64 8.68 -4.83 4.99
N GLN A 65 7.44 -4.33 5.07
CA GLN A 65 6.60 -3.98 3.93
C GLN A 65 7.25 -2.88 3.09
N HIS A 66 7.90 -1.89 3.72
CA HIS A 66 8.66 -0.87 3.00
C HIS A 66 9.81 -1.48 2.17
N GLU A 67 10.58 -2.42 2.72
CA GLU A 67 11.65 -3.10 1.95
C GLU A 67 11.10 -4.04 0.86
N LEU A 68 9.93 -4.67 1.10
CA LEU A 68 9.21 -5.47 0.09
C LEU A 68 8.80 -4.60 -1.10
N LEU A 69 8.24 -3.42 -0.84
CA LEU A 69 7.81 -2.50 -1.89
C LEU A 69 9.03 -1.91 -2.64
N LYS A 70 10.14 -1.63 -1.96
CA LYS A 70 11.41 -1.30 -2.65
C LYS A 70 11.85 -2.42 -3.59
N ALA A 71 11.86 -3.67 -3.12
CA ALA A 71 12.21 -4.81 -3.98
C ALA A 71 11.25 -4.96 -5.17
N THR A 72 9.97 -4.62 -5.00
CA THR A 72 8.97 -4.60 -6.07
C THR A 72 9.30 -3.54 -7.12
N LEU A 73 9.67 -2.34 -6.67
CA LEU A 73 9.95 -1.13 -7.47
C LEU A 73 11.41 -1.03 -7.98
N ASP A 74 12.13 -2.14 -8.04
CA ASP A 74 13.56 -2.18 -8.45
C ASP A 74 14.46 -1.27 -7.58
N ASP A 75 14.31 -1.43 -6.27
CA ASP A 75 15.00 -0.69 -5.20
C ASP A 75 14.71 0.81 -5.15
N LYS A 76 13.67 1.28 -5.85
CA LYS A 76 13.15 2.66 -5.74
C LYS A 76 12.09 2.80 -4.65
N ILE A 77 11.90 4.02 -4.16
CA ILE A 77 10.83 4.38 -3.21
C ILE A 77 9.70 5.24 -3.83
N TYR A 78 9.87 5.68 -5.10
CA TYR A 78 8.85 6.32 -5.92
C TYR A 78 9.16 6.13 -7.42
N LEU A 79 8.16 6.30 -8.28
CA LEU A 79 8.24 6.21 -9.75
C LEU A 79 7.93 7.54 -10.46
N ALA A 80 7.19 8.46 -9.82
CA ALA A 80 6.91 9.77 -10.39
C ALA A 80 8.23 10.47 -10.82
N PRO A 81 8.27 11.10 -12.00
CA PRO A 81 9.49 11.68 -12.57
C PRO A 81 9.83 13.05 -11.93
N ILE A 82 9.85 13.09 -10.60
CA ILE A 82 10.30 14.25 -9.84
C ILE A 82 11.80 14.45 -10.09
N LYS A 83 12.23 15.71 -10.04
CA LYS A 83 13.65 16.06 -10.15
C LYS A 83 14.20 16.38 -8.76
N PRO A 84 15.03 15.50 -8.19
CA PRO A 84 15.60 15.68 -6.85
C PRO A 84 16.20 17.05 -6.55
N ASP A 85 16.87 17.65 -7.53
CA ASP A 85 17.53 18.95 -7.36
C ASP A 85 16.55 20.14 -7.33
N GLU A 86 15.30 19.92 -7.75
CA GLU A 86 14.27 20.96 -7.87
C GLU A 86 13.18 20.86 -6.76
N ILE A 87 13.10 19.74 -6.04
CA ILE A 87 12.09 19.51 -4.98
C ILE A 87 12.50 20.10 -3.63
N LYS A 88 11.56 20.80 -2.99
CA LYS A 88 11.77 21.47 -1.70
C LYS A 88 10.84 20.98 -0.61
N HIS A 89 9.59 20.67 -0.94
CA HIS A 89 8.58 20.29 0.04
C HIS A 89 7.85 19.02 -0.38
N ILE A 90 7.86 18.02 0.50
CA ILE A 90 7.20 16.73 0.32
C ILE A 90 6.16 16.53 1.40
N LEU A 91 5.02 15.97 1.01
CA LEU A 91 3.98 15.51 1.92
C LEU A 91 3.79 14.00 1.77
N ASP A 92 4.01 13.25 2.85
CA ASP A 92 3.70 11.82 2.96
C ASP A 92 2.40 11.67 3.77
N ILE A 93 1.30 11.35 3.10
CA ILE A 93 -0.01 11.15 3.74
C ILE A 93 -0.11 9.70 4.25
N GLY A 94 -0.64 9.53 5.46
CA GLY A 94 -0.74 8.20 6.08
C GLY A 94 0.62 7.55 6.26
N THR A 95 1.57 8.30 6.84
CA THR A 95 2.98 7.90 6.93
C THR A 95 3.21 6.66 7.80
N GLY A 96 2.22 6.23 8.59
CA GLY A 96 2.28 5.08 9.48
C GLY A 96 3.45 5.21 10.46
N ASN A 97 4.40 4.28 10.41
CA ASN A 97 5.60 4.29 11.25
C ASN A 97 6.69 5.29 10.77
N GLY A 98 6.41 6.08 9.73
CA GLY A 98 7.31 7.11 9.21
C GLY A 98 8.50 6.61 8.39
N LYS A 99 8.58 5.32 8.07
CA LYS A 99 9.75 4.73 7.39
C LYS A 99 10.00 5.34 6.01
N TRP A 100 8.94 5.51 5.21
CA TRP A 100 9.08 6.08 3.87
C TRP A 100 9.57 7.53 3.91
N ALA A 101 8.90 8.37 4.71
CA ALA A 101 9.29 9.78 4.89
C ALA A 101 10.73 9.93 5.38
N ALA A 102 11.15 9.10 6.35
CA ALA A 102 12.51 9.13 6.88
C ALA A 102 13.57 8.71 5.83
N ASP A 103 13.31 7.65 5.06
CA ASP A 103 14.22 7.22 3.98
C ASP A 103 14.33 8.27 2.89
N PHE A 104 13.20 8.88 2.47
CA PHE A 104 13.19 9.96 1.48
C PHE A 104 13.99 11.17 1.98
N ALA A 105 13.75 11.61 3.21
CA ALA A 105 14.45 12.74 3.81
C ALA A 105 15.97 12.49 3.94
N ALA A 106 16.38 11.25 4.20
CA ALA A 106 17.78 10.85 4.27
C ALA A 106 18.46 10.87 2.90
N GLU A 107 17.74 10.51 1.83
CA GLU A 107 18.23 10.54 0.45
C GLU A 107 18.33 11.98 -0.10
N TYR A 108 17.41 12.86 0.31
CA TYR A 108 17.30 14.25 -0.17
C TYR A 108 17.43 15.26 0.98
N PRO A 109 18.65 15.55 1.47
CA PRO A 109 18.88 16.36 2.67
C PRO A 109 18.49 17.85 2.53
N ASN A 110 18.26 18.33 1.30
CA ASN A 110 17.84 19.71 1.02
C ASN A 110 16.32 19.86 0.88
N THR A 111 15.56 18.79 1.13
CA THR A 111 14.11 18.75 0.94
C THR A 111 13.43 18.60 2.30
N GLU A 112 12.45 19.44 2.61
CA GLU A 112 11.61 19.29 3.80
C GLU A 112 10.53 18.23 3.55
N VAL A 113 10.47 17.23 4.44
CA VAL A 113 9.49 16.15 4.38
C VAL A 113 8.55 16.25 5.58
N ILE A 114 7.26 16.35 5.31
CA ILE A 114 6.20 16.30 6.32
C ILE A 114 5.46 14.97 6.14
N GLY A 115 5.52 14.10 7.15
CA GLY A 115 4.67 12.92 7.24
C GLY A 115 3.45 13.20 8.11
N THR A 116 2.27 12.78 7.66
CA THR A 116 1.01 12.94 8.40
C THR A 116 0.34 11.61 8.64
N ASP A 117 -0.28 11.46 9.81
CA ASP A 117 -1.05 10.27 10.16
C ASP A 117 -2.02 10.61 11.31
N LEU A 118 -2.94 9.70 11.64
CA LEU A 118 -3.84 9.84 12.79
C LEU A 118 -3.10 9.72 14.13
N SER A 119 -1.86 9.24 14.12
CA SER A 119 -0.99 9.13 15.29
C SER A 119 0.48 9.44 14.95
N LEU A 120 1.31 9.76 15.95
CA LEU A 120 2.74 9.98 15.69
C LEU A 120 3.49 8.65 15.62
N PRO A 121 4.44 8.49 14.69
CA PRO A 121 5.26 7.29 14.61
C PRO A 121 6.18 7.16 15.83
N GLU A 122 6.33 5.93 16.34
CA GLU A 122 7.28 5.61 17.41
C GLU A 122 8.72 5.44 16.90
N ARG A 123 9.22 6.39 16.08
CA ARG A 123 10.58 6.33 15.51
C ARG A 123 11.56 7.18 16.32
N GLN A 124 12.62 6.54 16.84
CA GLN A 124 13.60 7.21 17.74
C GLN A 124 14.60 8.12 17.03
N SER A 125 14.86 7.92 15.73
CA SER A 125 15.80 8.72 14.95
C SER A 125 15.23 8.98 13.57
N VAL A 126 15.04 10.26 13.26
CA VAL A 126 14.65 10.75 11.93
C VAL A 126 15.58 11.88 11.49
N PRO A 127 15.78 12.06 10.17
CA PRO A 127 16.54 13.18 9.64
C PRO A 127 15.99 14.54 10.09
N GLU A 128 16.86 15.55 10.25
CA GLU A 128 16.46 16.89 10.73
C GLU A 128 15.46 17.59 9.80
N ASN A 129 15.47 17.23 8.52
CA ASN A 129 14.56 17.71 7.47
C ASN A 129 13.24 16.91 7.39
N CYS A 130 12.99 15.97 8.30
CA CYS A 130 11.76 15.18 8.37
C CYS A 130 10.96 15.52 9.64
N LYS A 131 9.66 15.82 9.50
CA LYS A 131 8.75 16.11 10.62
C LYS A 131 7.48 15.30 10.49
N PHE A 132 6.87 14.97 11.63
CA PHE A 132 5.60 14.28 11.68
C PHE A 132 4.52 15.13 12.34
N VAL A 133 3.32 15.09 11.78
CA VAL A 133 2.16 15.87 12.22
C VAL A 133 0.96 14.94 12.35
N ILE A 134 0.22 15.08 13.45
CA ILE A 134 -1.07 14.39 13.58
C ILE A 134 -2.09 15.14 12.71
N ALA A 135 -2.60 14.49 11.67
CA ALA A 135 -3.62 15.04 10.80
C ALA A 135 -4.48 13.91 10.19
N ASP A 136 -5.77 14.18 10.06
CA ASP A 136 -6.70 13.33 9.33
C ASP A 136 -6.75 13.78 7.87
N ALA A 137 -6.42 12.88 6.95
CA ALA A 137 -6.38 13.19 5.52
C ALA A 137 -7.77 13.50 4.92
N GLU A 138 -8.86 13.10 5.59
CA GLU A 138 -10.24 13.42 5.18
C GLU A 138 -10.70 14.81 5.66
N GLU A 139 -9.90 15.50 6.47
CA GLU A 139 -10.15 16.87 6.94
C GLU A 139 -9.40 17.90 6.06
N PRO A 140 -9.69 19.22 6.17
CA PRO A 140 -8.98 20.24 5.39
C PRO A 140 -7.47 20.28 5.66
N TRP A 141 -6.67 20.32 4.59
CA TRP A 141 -5.20 20.36 4.67
C TRP A 141 -4.68 21.79 4.84
N ASP A 142 -4.43 22.20 6.08
CA ASP A 142 -3.91 23.53 6.45
C ASP A 142 -2.39 23.51 6.64
N PHE A 143 -1.65 23.52 5.52
CA PHE A 143 -0.19 23.61 5.51
C PHE A 143 0.29 25.02 5.15
N PRO A 144 1.44 25.47 5.68
CA PRO A 144 1.94 26.82 5.44
C PRO A 144 2.42 27.06 3.99
N HIS A 145 2.63 25.99 3.22
CA HIS A 145 3.06 26.04 1.83
C HIS A 145 2.43 24.87 1.05
N LYS A 146 2.51 24.95 -0.28
CA LYS A 146 2.19 23.84 -1.17
C LYS A 146 3.39 22.88 -1.29
N PHE A 147 3.18 21.75 -1.95
CA PHE A 147 4.16 20.68 -2.06
C PHE A 147 4.58 20.45 -3.50
N ASP A 148 5.85 20.08 -3.69
CA ASP A 148 6.36 19.67 -5.01
C ASP A 148 6.00 18.22 -5.31
N PHE A 149 5.85 17.40 -4.26
CA PHE A 149 5.40 16.03 -4.38
C PHE A 149 4.57 15.57 -3.16
N VAL A 150 3.43 14.96 -3.44
CA VAL A 150 2.55 14.33 -2.45
C VAL A 150 2.57 12.82 -2.68
N HIS A 151 2.85 12.07 -1.63
CA HIS A 151 2.95 10.62 -1.64
C HIS A 151 1.87 9.99 -0.76
N LEU A 152 1.22 8.94 -1.26
CA LEU A 152 0.25 8.11 -0.57
C LEU A 152 0.62 6.64 -0.79
N ARG A 153 0.62 5.83 0.27
CA ARG A 153 0.99 4.41 0.14
C ARG A 153 0.33 3.51 1.16
N ASP A 154 -0.24 2.40 0.70
CA ASP A 154 -0.95 1.38 1.51
C ASP A 154 -2.15 1.97 2.28
N LEU A 155 -2.91 2.86 1.64
CA LEU A 155 -4.04 3.60 2.21
C LEU A 155 -5.40 3.20 1.63
N MET A 156 -5.45 2.17 0.79
CA MET A 156 -6.67 1.67 0.13
C MET A 156 -7.88 1.51 1.07
N MET A 157 -7.65 1.13 2.32
CA MET A 157 -8.67 0.85 3.34
C MET A 157 -8.92 2.03 4.30
N CYS A 158 -8.15 3.11 4.17
CA CYS A 158 -8.08 4.17 5.16
C CYS A 158 -9.14 5.25 4.97
N PHE A 159 -9.75 5.36 3.79
CA PHE A 159 -10.65 6.47 3.44
C PHE A 159 -12.06 6.01 3.10
N SER A 160 -13.03 6.82 3.45
CA SER A 160 -14.43 6.66 3.05
C SER A 160 -14.66 7.20 1.62
N ASP A 161 -13.87 8.20 1.23
CA ASP A 161 -13.81 8.73 -0.14
C ASP A 161 -12.34 8.98 -0.54
N GLN A 162 -11.72 8.01 -1.19
CA GLN A 162 -10.35 8.14 -1.67
C GLN A 162 -10.21 9.26 -2.73
N LYS A 163 -11.24 9.50 -3.57
CA LYS A 163 -11.18 10.48 -4.65
C LYS A 163 -11.12 11.91 -4.11
N GLU A 164 -11.86 12.21 -3.05
CA GLU A 164 -11.75 13.53 -2.39
C GLU A 164 -10.38 13.72 -1.71
N VAL A 165 -9.77 12.67 -1.15
CA VAL A 165 -8.38 12.75 -0.65
C VAL A 165 -7.39 13.03 -1.78
N PHE A 166 -7.56 12.40 -2.95
CA PHE A 166 -6.71 12.67 -4.12
C PHE A 166 -6.89 14.10 -4.65
N LYS A 167 -8.09 14.66 -4.53
CA LYS A 167 -8.36 16.06 -4.86
C LYS A 167 -7.70 17.00 -3.86
N SER A 168 -7.72 16.69 -2.57
CA SER A 168 -6.93 17.43 -1.57
C SER A 168 -5.44 17.39 -1.87
N ALA A 169 -4.92 16.23 -2.33
CA ALA A 169 -3.54 16.11 -2.82
C ALA A 169 -3.28 17.03 -4.02
N PHE A 170 -4.17 17.02 -5.02
CA PHE A 170 -4.08 17.95 -6.16
C PHE A 170 -4.06 19.41 -5.71
N ASP A 171 -4.96 19.80 -4.82
CA ASP A 171 -5.06 21.18 -4.33
C ASP A 171 -3.82 21.58 -3.53
N ALA A 172 -3.20 20.66 -2.80
CA ALA A 172 -1.99 20.87 -2.00
C ALA A 172 -0.69 20.97 -2.83
N LEU A 173 -0.70 20.58 -4.10
CA LEU A 173 0.47 20.66 -4.96
C LEU A 173 0.72 22.06 -5.52
N GLU A 174 2.01 22.39 -5.69
CA GLU A 174 2.46 23.48 -6.56
C GLU A 174 2.12 23.16 -8.03
N PRO A 175 1.95 24.18 -8.90
CA PRO A 175 1.87 23.94 -10.34
C PRO A 175 3.10 23.17 -10.82
N GLY A 176 2.88 22.08 -11.57
CA GLY A 176 3.96 21.17 -11.99
C GLY A 176 4.40 20.14 -10.95
N GLY A 177 3.87 20.18 -9.72
CA GLY A 177 4.12 19.16 -8.70
C GLY A 177 3.44 17.82 -9.04
N TYR A 178 3.88 16.74 -8.39
CA TYR A 178 3.40 15.38 -8.66
C TYR A 178 2.64 14.80 -7.47
N CYS A 179 1.61 14.01 -7.75
CA CYS A 179 1.03 13.09 -6.76
C CYS A 179 1.38 11.66 -7.18
N GLN A 180 1.77 10.81 -6.23
CA GLN A 180 1.86 9.37 -6.45
C GLN A 180 1.11 8.62 -5.36
N ILE A 181 0.31 7.66 -5.79
CA ILE A 181 -0.41 6.72 -4.96
C ILE A 181 0.11 5.32 -5.28
N LEU A 182 0.47 4.56 -4.23
CA LEU A 182 0.82 3.15 -4.35
C LEU A 182 -0.07 2.32 -3.43
N ASP A 183 -0.91 1.46 -3.99
CA ASP A 183 -1.76 0.57 -3.21
C ASP A 183 -1.79 -0.86 -3.76
N ALA A 184 -1.94 -1.82 -2.84
CA ALA A 184 -2.31 -3.17 -3.18
C ALA A 184 -3.77 -3.24 -3.66
N LYS A 185 -4.06 -3.97 -4.73
CA LYS A 185 -5.44 -4.28 -5.12
C LYS A 185 -5.90 -5.55 -4.40
N LEU A 186 -7.08 -5.46 -3.77
CA LEU A 186 -7.77 -6.60 -3.16
C LEU A 186 -9.18 -6.79 -3.76
N PRO A 187 -9.74 -8.02 -3.77
CA PRO A 187 -9.09 -9.26 -3.34
C PRO A 187 -7.93 -9.64 -4.27
N LEU A 188 -7.06 -10.54 -3.81
CA LEU A 188 -5.91 -11.01 -4.60
C LEU A 188 -6.33 -11.60 -5.96
N ASP A 189 -5.41 -11.62 -6.91
CA ASP A 189 -5.60 -12.22 -8.24
C ASP A 189 -4.75 -13.49 -8.37
N ALA A 190 -4.97 -14.24 -9.44
CA ALA A 190 -4.19 -15.43 -9.78
C ALA A 190 -4.01 -15.54 -11.29
N ILE A 191 -2.92 -16.18 -11.71
CA ILE A 191 -2.67 -16.40 -13.14
C ILE A 191 -3.49 -17.57 -13.72
N ASP A 192 -4.14 -18.34 -12.86
CA ASP A 192 -5.02 -19.47 -13.20
C ASP A 192 -6.09 -19.71 -12.11
N ASP A 193 -6.85 -20.79 -12.25
CA ASP A 193 -7.93 -21.15 -11.32
C ASP A 193 -7.46 -21.74 -9.97
N SER A 194 -6.15 -21.79 -9.70
CA SER A 194 -5.60 -22.46 -8.50
C SER A 194 -6.03 -21.85 -7.17
N VAL A 195 -6.39 -20.57 -7.16
CA VAL A 195 -6.83 -19.87 -5.96
C VAL A 195 -8.29 -20.17 -5.58
N ASN A 196 -9.08 -20.70 -6.52
CA ASN A 196 -10.52 -20.86 -6.35
C ASN A 196 -10.85 -21.80 -5.17
N GLY A 197 -11.67 -21.31 -4.25
CA GLY A 197 -12.12 -22.07 -3.08
C GLY A 197 -11.10 -22.24 -1.95
N THR A 198 -9.88 -21.71 -2.11
CA THR A 198 -8.85 -21.70 -1.06
C THR A 198 -9.26 -20.81 0.11
N ALA A 199 -8.70 -21.07 1.30
CA ALA A 199 -8.94 -20.21 2.46
C ALA A 199 -8.30 -18.82 2.29
N VAL A 200 -7.17 -18.71 1.57
CA VAL A 200 -6.55 -17.42 1.29
C VAL A 200 -7.43 -16.52 0.41
N ALA A 201 -8.09 -17.05 -0.62
CA ALA A 201 -9.10 -16.30 -1.37
C ALA A 201 -10.24 -15.83 -0.45
N LYS A 202 -10.82 -16.76 0.34
CA LYS A 202 -11.92 -16.45 1.25
C LYS A 202 -11.58 -15.38 2.29
N TRP A 203 -10.35 -15.37 2.82
CA TRP A 203 -9.91 -14.36 3.79
C TRP A 203 -9.94 -12.96 3.17
N PHE A 204 -9.31 -12.78 2.00
CA PHE A 204 -9.27 -11.48 1.35
C PHE A 204 -10.62 -11.05 0.78
N GLU A 205 -11.46 -11.98 0.31
CA GLU A 205 -12.86 -11.70 -0.01
C GLU A 205 -13.63 -11.21 1.23
N ALA A 206 -13.43 -11.84 2.39
CA ALA A 206 -14.05 -11.42 3.65
C ALA A 206 -13.56 -10.02 4.09
N CYS A 207 -12.27 -9.72 3.94
CA CYS A 207 -11.75 -8.36 4.17
C CYS A 207 -12.44 -7.31 3.30
N VAL A 208 -12.61 -7.61 2.00
CA VAL A 208 -13.30 -6.71 1.06
C VAL A 208 -14.76 -6.48 1.47
N GLN A 209 -15.48 -7.54 1.80
CA GLN A 209 -16.86 -7.45 2.29
C GLN A 209 -16.97 -6.64 3.58
N ALA A 210 -16.01 -6.80 4.49
CA ALA A 210 -15.96 -6.05 5.73
C ALA A 210 -15.69 -4.55 5.48
N GLY A 211 -14.78 -4.22 4.57
CA GLY A 211 -14.49 -2.84 4.17
C GLY A 211 -15.72 -2.16 3.53
N GLU A 212 -16.41 -2.86 2.62
CA GLU A 212 -17.67 -2.39 2.03
C GLU A 212 -18.75 -2.14 3.09
N ALA A 213 -18.94 -3.08 4.03
CA ALA A 213 -19.89 -2.93 5.14
C ALA A 213 -19.53 -1.75 6.06
N GLY A 214 -18.24 -1.43 6.19
CA GLY A 214 -17.72 -0.29 6.95
C GLY A 214 -17.72 1.05 6.20
N GLY A 215 -18.15 1.09 4.93
CA GLY A 215 -18.14 2.31 4.11
C GLY A 215 -16.75 2.76 3.67
N ARG A 216 -15.75 1.86 3.70
CA ARG A 216 -14.38 2.08 3.22
C ARG A 216 -14.04 0.98 2.21
N PRO A 217 -14.44 1.11 0.93
CA PRO A 217 -14.29 0.05 -0.06
C PRO A 217 -12.84 -0.22 -0.44
N TRP A 218 -12.43 -1.49 -0.45
CA TRP A 218 -11.06 -1.93 -0.75
C TRP A 218 -10.80 -2.20 -2.24
N THR A 219 -11.81 -1.98 -3.09
CA THR A 219 -11.81 -2.38 -4.51
C THR A 219 -11.61 -1.21 -5.46
N ASN A 220 -11.37 0.00 -4.95
CA ASN A 220 -11.32 1.23 -5.75
C ASN A 220 -10.00 1.45 -6.52
N ILE A 221 -8.93 0.71 -6.20
CA ILE A 221 -7.58 0.87 -6.76
C ILE A 221 -7.56 0.95 -8.30
N PRO A 222 -8.25 0.07 -9.06
CA PRO A 222 -8.26 0.14 -10.52
C PRO A 222 -8.91 1.41 -11.11
N LYS A 223 -9.51 2.27 -10.27
CA LYS A 223 -10.11 3.55 -10.69
C LYS A 223 -9.18 4.75 -10.44
N TYR A 224 -8.03 4.55 -9.78
CA TYR A 224 -7.18 5.66 -9.34
C TYR A 224 -6.69 6.50 -10.51
N MET A 225 -6.28 5.87 -11.62
CA MET A 225 -5.87 6.58 -12.83
C MET A 225 -7.00 7.47 -13.39
N GLU A 226 -8.19 6.89 -13.64
CA GLU A 226 -9.39 7.61 -14.08
C GLU A 226 -9.73 8.78 -13.15
N TRP A 227 -9.63 8.56 -11.84
CA TRP A 227 -9.93 9.59 -10.86
C TRP A 227 -8.92 10.73 -10.85
N MET A 228 -7.63 10.44 -11.01
CA MET A 228 -6.61 11.48 -11.13
C MET A 228 -6.85 12.32 -12.40
N GLU A 229 -7.17 11.68 -13.53
CA GLU A 229 -7.54 12.38 -14.76
C GLU A 229 -8.76 13.29 -14.57
N ASP A 230 -9.83 12.77 -13.96
CA ASP A 230 -11.06 13.52 -13.66
C ASP A 230 -10.82 14.74 -12.76
N ILE A 231 -9.89 14.63 -11.80
CA ILE A 231 -9.51 15.72 -10.89
C ILE A 231 -8.74 16.82 -11.65
N GLY A 232 -8.08 16.48 -12.75
CA GLY A 232 -7.32 17.40 -13.59
C GLY A 232 -5.80 17.21 -13.52
N PHE A 233 -5.31 16.07 -13.04
CA PHE A 233 -3.91 15.71 -13.23
C PHE A 233 -3.62 15.46 -14.72
N GLU A 234 -2.43 15.84 -15.16
CA GLU A 234 -1.87 15.57 -16.49
C GLU A 234 -0.81 14.47 -16.40
N GLU A 235 -0.44 13.88 -17.55
CA GLU A 235 0.62 12.87 -17.65
C GLU A 235 0.38 11.68 -16.69
N VAL A 236 -0.88 11.31 -16.48
CA VAL A 236 -1.23 10.25 -15.54
C VAL A 236 -0.70 8.91 -16.09
N THR A 237 0.08 8.22 -15.27
CA THR A 237 0.70 6.93 -15.60
C THR A 237 0.34 5.91 -14.54
N GLU A 238 0.05 4.69 -14.98
CA GLU A 238 -0.23 3.56 -14.12
C GLU A 238 0.80 2.45 -14.37
N THR A 239 1.42 1.95 -13.30
CA THR A 239 2.26 0.75 -13.37
C THR A 239 1.73 -0.28 -12.41
N VAL A 240 1.46 -1.48 -12.91
CA VAL A 240 0.93 -2.60 -12.14
C VAL A 240 2.00 -3.68 -12.01
N TYR A 241 2.49 -3.88 -10.79
CA TYR A 241 3.37 -4.99 -10.44
C TYR A 241 2.53 -6.16 -9.91
N HIS A 242 2.89 -7.39 -10.26
CA HIS A 242 2.23 -8.57 -9.73
C HIS A 242 3.13 -9.21 -8.68
N ASN A 243 2.82 -9.00 -7.40
CA ASN A 243 3.61 -9.54 -6.30
C ASN A 243 3.10 -10.94 -5.91
N PRO A 244 3.84 -12.03 -6.20
CA PRO A 244 3.44 -13.38 -5.80
C PRO A 244 3.20 -13.46 -4.28
N ILE A 245 2.20 -14.20 -3.82
CA ILE A 245 1.93 -14.35 -2.37
C ILE A 245 2.90 -15.33 -1.68
N ASN A 246 3.66 -16.10 -2.45
CA ASN A 246 4.76 -16.96 -2.04
C ASN A 246 5.74 -17.14 -3.22
N ASP A 247 6.78 -17.96 -3.07
CA ASP A 247 7.87 -18.11 -4.05
C ASP A 247 7.59 -19.07 -5.22
N TRP A 248 6.31 -19.29 -5.57
CA TRP A 248 5.88 -20.12 -6.70
C TRP A 248 6.35 -19.60 -8.06
N ALA A 249 6.48 -18.27 -8.21
CA ALA A 249 6.84 -17.65 -9.48
C ALA A 249 8.30 -17.92 -9.85
N ILE A 250 8.57 -18.04 -11.15
CA ILE A 250 9.92 -18.14 -11.70
C ILE A 250 10.56 -16.75 -11.74
N GLY A 251 11.90 -16.73 -11.60
CA GLY A 251 12.68 -15.50 -11.62
C GLY A 251 13.21 -15.11 -10.24
N ALA A 252 14.41 -14.53 -10.22
CA ALA A 252 15.12 -14.24 -8.98
C ALA A 252 14.43 -13.11 -8.18
N LYS A 253 13.92 -12.09 -8.88
CA LYS A 253 13.18 -10.98 -8.29
C LYS A 253 11.84 -11.48 -7.74
N GLU A 254 11.11 -12.24 -8.53
CA GLU A 254 9.78 -12.76 -8.23
C GLU A 254 9.81 -13.68 -7.02
N LYS A 255 10.83 -14.55 -6.90
CA LYS A 255 11.04 -15.38 -5.71
C LYS A 255 11.38 -14.58 -4.46
N LYS A 256 12.22 -13.55 -4.59
CA LYS A 256 12.56 -12.64 -3.49
C LYS A 256 11.30 -11.92 -3.01
N VAL A 257 10.55 -11.31 -3.93
CA VAL A 257 9.29 -10.62 -3.64
C VAL A 257 8.29 -11.59 -3.02
N GLY A 258 8.10 -12.79 -3.58
CA GLY A 258 7.18 -13.79 -3.04
C GLY A 258 7.52 -14.25 -1.63
N THR A 259 8.82 -14.42 -1.34
CA THR A 259 9.32 -14.73 0.02
C THR A 259 9.00 -13.60 1.00
N MET A 260 9.28 -12.36 0.61
CA MET A 260 9.01 -11.18 1.43
C MET A 260 7.51 -10.93 1.62
N MET A 261 6.71 -11.12 0.56
CA MET A 261 5.25 -11.00 0.60
C MET A 261 4.63 -12.04 1.52
N GLN A 262 5.14 -13.27 1.54
CA GLN A 262 4.65 -14.28 2.47
C GLN A 262 4.95 -13.91 3.94
N LYS A 263 6.04 -13.23 4.24
CA LYS A 263 6.28 -12.71 5.59
C LYS A 263 5.29 -11.58 5.94
N ASP A 264 5.11 -10.63 5.03
CA ASP A 264 4.19 -9.50 5.24
C ASP A 264 2.74 -9.96 5.39
N MET A 265 2.26 -10.80 4.47
CA MET A 265 0.91 -11.35 4.45
C MET A 265 0.57 -12.04 5.77
N LYS A 266 1.42 -12.93 6.29
CA LYS A 266 1.14 -13.61 7.58
C LYS A 266 0.87 -12.64 8.71
N LEU A 267 1.68 -11.59 8.84
CA LEU A 267 1.52 -10.58 9.88
C LEU A 267 0.24 -9.77 9.63
N PHE A 268 -0.04 -9.43 8.37
CA PHE A 268 -1.26 -8.73 7.96
C PHE A 268 -2.54 -9.54 8.26
N LEU A 269 -2.51 -10.87 8.14
CA LEU A 269 -3.64 -11.73 8.53
C LEU A 269 -3.99 -11.57 10.03
N TYR A 270 -2.99 -11.45 10.91
CA TYR A 270 -3.24 -11.16 12.32
C TYR A 270 -3.80 -9.75 12.52
N SER A 271 -3.25 -8.76 11.81
CA SER A 271 -3.70 -7.36 11.87
C SER A 271 -5.16 -7.20 11.42
N THR A 272 -5.63 -8.04 10.50
CA THR A 272 -6.98 -7.95 9.91
C THR A 272 -8.05 -8.81 10.59
N LYS A 273 -7.71 -9.60 11.63
CA LYS A 273 -8.71 -10.37 12.40
C LYS A 273 -9.88 -9.50 12.89
N ARG A 274 -9.55 -8.33 13.46
CA ARG A 274 -10.54 -7.39 14.02
C ARG A 274 -11.55 -6.93 12.96
N ILE A 275 -11.09 -6.74 11.72
CA ILE A 275 -11.93 -6.34 10.59
C ILE A 275 -12.98 -7.42 10.29
N LEU A 276 -12.61 -8.70 10.29
CA LEU A 276 -13.55 -9.80 10.06
C LEU A 276 -14.55 -9.93 11.24
N ILE A 277 -14.06 -9.89 12.48
CA ILE A 277 -14.89 -10.02 13.69
C ILE A 277 -15.90 -8.87 13.77
N GLU A 278 -15.44 -7.62 13.66
CA GLU A 278 -16.29 -6.44 13.85
C GLU A 278 -17.09 -6.09 12.60
N GLY A 279 -16.51 -6.22 11.40
CA GLY A 279 -17.15 -5.87 10.13
C GLY A 279 -18.20 -6.90 9.71
N LEU A 280 -17.89 -8.19 9.82
CA LEU A 280 -18.80 -9.28 9.40
C LEU A 280 -19.57 -9.93 10.55
N LYS A 281 -19.28 -9.53 11.81
CA LYS A 281 -19.90 -10.10 13.01
C LYS A 281 -19.64 -11.60 13.17
N TRP A 282 -18.51 -12.08 12.65
CA TRP A 282 -18.07 -13.47 12.83
C TRP A 282 -17.56 -13.69 14.25
N SER A 283 -17.68 -14.91 14.75
CA SER A 283 -17.08 -15.27 16.03
C SER A 283 -15.55 -15.36 15.92
N GLU A 284 -14.86 -15.10 17.02
CA GLU A 284 -13.40 -15.24 17.08
C GLU A 284 -12.94 -16.65 16.69
N ALA A 285 -13.70 -17.68 17.08
CA ALA A 285 -13.41 -19.07 16.74
C ALA A 285 -13.47 -19.33 15.22
N GLU A 286 -14.48 -18.79 14.52
CA GLU A 286 -14.59 -18.91 13.05
C GLU A 286 -13.44 -18.19 12.34
N VAL A 287 -13.03 -17.02 12.84
CA VAL A 287 -11.92 -16.25 12.29
C VAL A 287 -10.59 -16.97 12.53
N ASP A 288 -10.37 -17.55 13.71
CA ASP A 288 -9.16 -18.31 14.04
C ASP A 288 -9.03 -19.59 13.21
N GLU A 289 -10.14 -20.30 12.97
CA GLU A 289 -10.16 -21.46 12.08
C GLU A 289 -9.81 -21.05 10.64
N LEU A 290 -10.43 -19.99 10.13
CA LEU A 290 -10.12 -19.50 8.78
C LEU A 290 -8.67 -19.01 8.68
N LEU A 291 -8.14 -18.36 9.73
CA LEU A 291 -6.75 -17.88 9.77
C LEU A 291 -5.75 -19.05 9.61
N LEU A 292 -6.00 -20.16 10.30
CA LEU A 292 -5.13 -21.34 10.22
C LEU A 292 -5.11 -21.91 8.79
N GLU A 293 -6.28 -22.08 8.17
CA GLU A 293 -6.40 -22.59 6.80
C GLU A 293 -5.85 -21.58 5.76
N THR A 294 -6.00 -20.29 6.02
CA THR A 294 -5.45 -19.20 5.19
C THR A 294 -3.94 -19.26 5.17
N LYS A 295 -3.30 -19.41 6.34
CA LYS A 295 -1.84 -19.58 6.43
C LYS A 295 -1.36 -20.82 5.69
N LYS A 296 -2.12 -21.92 5.74
CA LYS A 296 -1.79 -23.16 5.03
C LYS A 296 -1.88 -23.00 3.51
N SER A 297 -3.00 -22.47 3.01
CA SER A 297 -3.21 -22.25 1.58
C SER A 297 -2.30 -21.17 1.00
N GLY A 298 -1.99 -20.10 1.74
CA GLY A 298 -1.02 -19.08 1.31
C GLY A 298 0.41 -19.60 1.20
N LYS A 299 0.78 -20.68 1.92
CA LYS A 299 2.09 -21.36 1.79
C LYS A 299 2.12 -22.39 0.65
N ASP A 300 0.98 -22.75 0.07
CA ASP A 300 0.90 -23.76 -0.98
C ASP A 300 1.40 -23.18 -2.31
N ARG A 301 2.49 -23.72 -2.84
CA ARG A 301 3.07 -23.22 -4.12
C ARG A 301 2.27 -23.67 -5.34
N ASN A 302 1.20 -24.46 -5.15
CA ASN A 302 0.23 -24.71 -6.21
C ASN A 302 -0.85 -23.63 -6.27
N VAL A 303 -0.89 -22.68 -5.32
CA VAL A 303 -1.77 -21.50 -5.37
C VAL A 303 -0.98 -20.37 -6.03
N HIS A 304 -1.16 -20.20 -7.34
CA HIS A 304 -0.46 -19.24 -8.18
C HIS A 304 -1.08 -17.83 -8.09
N ALA A 305 -1.31 -17.39 -6.85
CA ALA A 305 -1.90 -16.11 -6.54
C ALA A 305 -0.85 -15.01 -6.38
N TYR A 306 -1.26 -13.78 -6.64
CA TYR A 306 -0.46 -12.57 -6.49
C TYR A 306 -1.35 -11.41 -6.05
N ILE A 307 -0.72 -10.41 -5.44
CA ILE A 307 -1.35 -9.13 -5.12
C ILE A 307 -0.87 -8.12 -6.15
N PRO A 308 -1.76 -7.58 -7.01
CA PRO A 308 -1.39 -6.49 -7.88
C PRO A 308 -1.08 -5.25 -7.04
N ILE A 309 0.07 -4.63 -7.27
CA ILE A 309 0.47 -3.36 -6.67
C ILE A 309 0.38 -2.30 -7.76
N TYR A 310 -0.57 -1.38 -7.59
CA TYR A 310 -0.74 -0.25 -8.50
C TYR A 310 0.11 0.90 -8.01
N VAL A 311 0.91 1.47 -8.91
CA VAL A 311 1.58 2.75 -8.72
C VAL A 311 0.99 3.70 -9.74
N VAL A 312 0.20 4.66 -9.27
CA VAL A 312 -0.41 5.68 -10.12
C VAL A 312 0.19 7.01 -9.75
N TRP A 313 0.69 7.76 -10.73
CA TRP A 313 1.13 9.12 -10.50
C TRP A 313 0.64 10.04 -11.61
N GLY A 314 0.55 11.32 -11.28
CA GLY A 314 0.13 12.37 -12.20
C GLY A 314 0.68 13.72 -11.78
N ARG A 315 0.82 14.62 -12.75
CA ARG A 315 1.38 15.96 -12.56
C ARG A 315 0.26 16.99 -12.50
N LYS A 316 0.33 17.93 -11.58
CA LYS A 316 -0.53 19.12 -11.60
C LYS A 316 -0.17 19.98 -12.83
N PRO A 317 -1.14 20.51 -13.58
CA PRO A 317 -0.86 21.42 -14.68
C PRO A 317 0.04 22.58 -14.27
N GLN A 318 0.87 23.05 -15.20
CA GLN A 318 1.59 24.30 -15.00
C GLN A 318 0.60 25.46 -14.88
N ALA A 319 0.98 26.52 -14.18
CA ALA A 319 0.19 27.74 -14.19
C ALA A 319 0.13 28.23 -15.65
N SER A 320 -1.08 28.48 -16.16
CA SER A 320 -1.25 29.08 -17.49
C SER A 320 -0.52 30.42 -17.51
N GLU A 321 0.44 30.58 -18.42
CA GLU A 321 1.15 31.85 -18.65
C GLU A 321 0.22 33.01 -19.02
#